data_AF-A0AA88GSP5-F1
#
_entry.id   AF-A0AA88GSP5-F1
#
_cell.length_a   1.000
_cell.length_b   1.000
_cell.length_c   1.000
_cell.angle_alpha   90.00
_cell.angle_beta   90.00
_cell.angle_gamma   90.00
#
_symmetry.space_group_name_H-M   'P 1'
#
loop_
_entity.id
_entity.type
_entity.pdbx_description
1 polymer ?
#
loop_
_entity_poly.entity_id
_entity_poly.type
_entity_poly.pdbx_seq_one_letter_code
_entity_poly.pdbx_strand_id
1 'polypeptide(L)'
;MLLREHLPPKMEIVIFCGMTELQENLYKHFVLSKTLRGFINGTLDSNNALACILSLKKLLTHPNMIYPQKDEESEEEEDNTQLFETFGLNLKSYCLLKEIQETGDRVVIVSNFKCILNEVEKLCKHREYTWSRLDGSTSSDKRMPIVNAFNSPKSKDFIFLLSSKAGGCGLNLIGANRLIMLDPDWNPSNDEQAMARVWRDGQKKNVFIYRLIGCGTIEEKIFQRQIVKTGLSKSTLDEKSTKAQFSSSMLKELFKYDSDSNCTTYKPEENDIGVAKEKDPVLSVVLDNENINIPFIKITLDTEEKP
;
A
#
# COMPACT_ATOMS: atom_id res chain seq x y z
N MET A 1 14.52 -17.75 12.63
CA MET A 1 14.60 -18.90 11.70
C MET A 1 13.63 -20.01 12.10
N LEU A 2 13.56 -20.44 13.36
CA LEU A 2 12.66 -21.51 13.84
C LEU A 2 11.12 -21.30 13.72
N LEU A 3 10.62 -20.05 13.65
CA LEU A 3 9.17 -19.79 13.55
C LEU A 3 8.58 -20.09 12.15
N ARG A 4 9.41 -20.13 11.10
CA ARG A 4 8.93 -20.26 9.71
C ARG A 4 8.47 -21.67 9.38
N GLU A 5 9.05 -22.69 10.01
CA GLU A 5 8.79 -24.12 9.72
C GLU A 5 7.34 -24.56 10.00
N HIS A 6 6.59 -23.78 10.79
CA HIS A 6 5.24 -24.13 11.26
C HIS A 6 4.15 -23.19 10.71
N LEU A 7 4.51 -22.21 9.87
CA LEU A 7 3.55 -21.28 9.30
C LEU A 7 3.07 -21.75 7.92
N PRO A 8 1.81 -21.49 7.56
CA PRO A 8 1.34 -21.70 6.20
C PRO A 8 2.17 -20.91 5.18
N PRO A 9 2.19 -21.34 3.90
CA PRO A 9 2.82 -20.60 2.81
C PRO A 9 2.42 -19.13 2.78
N LYS A 10 3.40 -18.27 2.48
CA LYS A 10 3.20 -16.84 2.29
C LYS A 10 3.67 -16.43 0.90
N MET A 11 2.85 -15.65 0.22
CA MET A 11 3.17 -15.00 -1.03
C MET A 11 3.21 -13.49 -0.82
N GLU A 12 4.35 -12.87 -1.15
CA GLU A 12 4.48 -11.42 -1.24
C GLU A 12 4.45 -11.01 -2.71
N ILE A 13 3.54 -10.10 -3.05
CA ILE A 13 3.27 -9.66 -4.40
C ILE A 13 3.38 -8.14 -4.41
N VAL A 14 4.38 -7.64 -5.12
CA VAL A 14 4.53 -6.21 -5.38
C VAL A 14 3.80 -5.90 -6.67
N ILE A 15 2.69 -5.17 -6.57
CA ILE A 15 1.87 -4.75 -7.69
C ILE A 15 2.27 -3.33 -8.04
N PHE A 16 2.91 -3.17 -9.19
CA PHE A 16 3.24 -1.86 -9.73
C PHE A 16 2.02 -1.34 -10.48
N CYS A 17 1.57 -0.16 -10.07
CA CYS A 17 0.31 0.43 -10.44
C CYS A 17 0.55 1.68 -11.28
N GLY A 18 0.05 1.71 -12.52
CA GLY A 18 -0.05 2.95 -13.29
C GLY A 18 -1.00 3.96 -12.64
N MET A 19 -0.74 5.25 -12.84
CA MET A 19 -1.63 6.35 -12.43
C MET A 19 -2.84 6.47 -13.37
N THR A 20 -3.95 7.03 -12.88
CA THR A 20 -5.02 7.51 -13.77
C THR A 20 -4.59 8.79 -14.48
N GLU A 21 -5.29 9.15 -15.56
CA GLU A 21 -5.00 10.38 -16.31
C GLU A 21 -5.04 11.63 -15.41
N LEU A 22 -6.04 11.73 -14.52
CA LEU A 22 -6.13 12.81 -13.55
C LEU A 22 -4.93 12.84 -12.59
N GLN A 23 -4.54 11.68 -12.06
CA GLN A 23 -3.37 11.58 -11.18
C GLN A 23 -2.10 11.99 -11.90
N GLU A 24 -1.90 11.53 -13.13
CA GLU A 24 -0.73 11.85 -13.93
C GLU A 24 -0.66 13.35 -14.24
N ASN A 25 -1.77 13.97 -14.63
CA ASN A 25 -1.85 15.41 -14.91
C ASN A 25 -1.54 16.24 -13.66
N LEU A 26 -2.12 15.89 -12.51
CA LEU A 26 -1.84 16.54 -11.23
C LEU A 26 -0.39 16.32 -10.79
N TYR A 27 0.16 15.11 -10.99
CA TYR A 27 1.53 14.77 -10.62
C TYR A 27 2.53 15.56 -11.46
N LYS A 28 2.36 15.58 -12.78
CA LYS A 28 3.16 16.41 -13.71
C LYS A 28 3.09 17.88 -13.32
N HIS A 29 1.89 18.41 -13.08
CA HIS A 29 1.71 19.80 -12.66
C HIS A 29 2.48 20.10 -11.35
N PHE A 30 2.38 19.21 -10.36
CA PHE A 30 3.07 19.36 -9.09
C PHE A 30 4.60 19.32 -9.24
N VAL A 31 5.12 18.35 -10.01
CA VAL A 31 6.57 18.17 -10.23
C VAL A 31 7.19 19.34 -11.02
N LEU A 32 6.41 19.96 -11.91
CA LEU A 32 6.85 21.11 -12.70
C LEU A 32 6.68 22.45 -11.96
N SER A 33 6.08 22.45 -10.77
CA SER A 33 5.83 23.67 -9.99
C SER A 33 7.13 24.41 -9.64
N LYS A 34 7.06 25.76 -9.63
CA LYS A 34 8.20 26.63 -9.30
C LYS A 34 8.77 26.33 -7.92
N THR A 35 7.90 26.04 -6.96
CA THR A 35 8.26 25.69 -5.58
C THR A 35 9.11 24.42 -5.54
N LEU A 36 8.67 23.34 -6.19
CA LEU A 36 9.42 22.09 -6.18
C LEU A 36 10.75 22.22 -6.93
N ARG A 37 10.75 22.90 -8.09
CA ARG A 37 11.98 23.21 -8.82
C ARG A 37 12.96 24.03 -7.98
N GLY A 38 12.46 24.92 -7.14
CA GLY A 38 13.29 25.68 -6.20
C GLY A 38 13.99 24.79 -5.17
N PHE A 39 13.29 23.78 -4.62
CA PHE A 39 13.92 22.80 -3.72
C PHE A 39 14.93 21.91 -4.46
N ILE A 40 14.60 21.44 -5.66
CA ILE A 40 15.46 20.57 -6.47
C ILE A 40 16.76 21.29 -6.86
N ASN A 41 16.66 22.56 -7.26
CA ASN A 41 17.80 23.36 -7.71
C ASN A 41 18.61 23.97 -6.55
N GLY A 42 18.17 23.78 -5.30
CA GLY A 42 18.83 24.34 -4.12
C GLY A 42 18.65 25.85 -3.95
N THR A 43 17.67 26.46 -4.64
CA THR A 43 17.35 27.89 -4.49
C THR A 43 16.40 28.15 -3.33
N LEU A 44 15.71 27.11 -2.84
CA LEU A 44 14.84 27.15 -1.66
C LEU A 44 15.34 26.14 -0.62
N ASP A 45 15.11 26.45 0.66
CA ASP A 45 15.45 25.57 1.77
C ASP A 45 14.67 24.24 1.71
N SER A 46 15.40 23.13 1.77
CA SER A 46 14.89 21.75 1.73
C SER A 46 13.95 21.39 2.89
N ASN A 47 13.85 22.22 3.93
CA ASN A 47 12.99 21.99 5.09
C ASN A 47 11.52 21.69 4.74
N ASN A 48 11.01 22.23 3.61
CA ASN A 48 9.64 21.99 3.15
C ASN A 48 9.51 20.83 2.12
N ALA A 49 10.61 20.22 1.69
CA ALA A 49 10.57 19.12 0.71
C ALA A 49 9.79 17.91 1.23
N LEU A 50 9.83 17.65 2.55
CA LEU A 50 9.03 16.61 3.19
C LEU A 50 7.52 16.82 3.00
N ALA A 51 7.04 18.06 3.09
CA ALA A 51 5.62 18.35 2.86
C ALA A 51 5.24 18.03 1.40
N CYS A 52 6.09 18.37 0.44
CA CYS A 52 5.88 18.03 -0.98
C CYS A 52 5.85 16.52 -1.23
N ILE A 53 6.76 15.76 -0.61
CA ILE A 53 6.77 14.29 -0.65
C ILE A 53 5.44 13.74 -0.13
N LEU A 54 4.99 14.21 1.04
CA LEU A 54 3.75 13.76 1.65
C LEU A 54 2.54 14.09 0.77
N SER A 55 2.53 15.25 0.11
CA SER A 55 1.48 15.62 -0.82
C SER A 55 1.44 14.72 -2.06
N LEU A 56 2.60 14.42 -2.65
CA LEU A 56 2.67 13.48 -3.78
C LEU A 56 2.22 12.08 -3.38
N LYS A 57 2.66 11.56 -2.23
CA LYS A 57 2.17 10.26 -1.73
C LYS A 57 0.65 10.24 -1.58
N LYS A 58 0.07 11.29 -0.99
CA LYS A 58 -1.39 11.42 -0.84
C LYS A 58 -2.12 11.48 -2.19
N LEU A 59 -1.59 12.22 -3.17
CA LEU A 59 -2.12 12.29 -4.53
C LEU A 59 -2.13 10.92 -5.21
N LEU A 60 -1.04 10.16 -5.05
CA LEU A 60 -0.91 8.82 -5.60
C LEU A 60 -1.93 7.86 -4.99
N THR A 61 -2.27 8.00 -3.71
CA THR A 61 -3.35 7.21 -3.16
C THR A 61 -4.73 7.71 -3.60
N HIS A 62 -5.00 9.03 -3.49
CA HIS A 62 -6.29 9.61 -3.89
C HIS A 62 -6.17 11.11 -4.25
N PRO A 63 -6.53 11.53 -5.48
CA PRO A 63 -6.58 12.93 -5.94
C PRO A 63 -7.24 13.93 -4.97
N ASN A 64 -8.43 13.60 -4.46
CA ASN A 64 -9.17 14.44 -3.50
C ASN A 64 -8.42 14.77 -2.21
N MET A 65 -7.31 14.09 -1.88
CA MET A 65 -6.48 14.44 -0.74
C MET A 65 -5.75 15.78 -0.90
N ILE A 66 -5.51 16.19 -2.14
CA ILE A 66 -4.78 17.43 -2.48
C ILE A 66 -5.71 18.43 -3.17
N TYR A 67 -6.70 17.93 -3.90
CA TYR A 67 -7.68 18.75 -4.58
C TYR A 67 -9.09 18.25 -4.23
N PRO A 68 -9.62 18.59 -3.04
CA PRO A 68 -11.00 18.24 -2.72
C PRO A 68 -11.90 18.90 -3.77
N GLN A 69 -12.62 18.07 -4.54
CA GLN A 69 -13.77 18.54 -5.30
C GLN A 69 -14.67 19.28 -4.29
N LYS A 70 -15.20 20.46 -4.66
CA LYS A 70 -16.20 21.09 -3.82
C LYS A 70 -17.39 20.14 -3.80
N ASP A 71 -17.79 19.70 -2.61
CA ASP A 71 -19.09 19.08 -2.40
C ASP A 71 -20.13 20.17 -2.73
N GLU A 72 -20.54 20.26 -3.99
CA GLU A 72 -21.82 20.89 -4.29
C GLU A 72 -22.85 19.91 -3.72
N GLU A 73 -23.56 20.35 -2.68
CA GLU A 73 -24.71 19.64 -2.11
C GLU A 73 -25.77 19.46 -3.21
N SER A 74 -25.59 18.45 -4.06
CA SER A 74 -26.62 17.95 -4.95
C SER A 74 -27.16 16.69 -4.29
N GLU A 75 -28.42 16.75 -3.88
CA GLU A 75 -29.21 15.59 -3.41
C GLU A 75 -29.56 14.63 -4.57
N GLU A 76 -28.72 14.58 -5.60
CA GLU A 76 -28.87 13.64 -6.70
C GLU A 76 -27.96 12.45 -6.40
N GLU A 77 -28.48 11.24 -6.59
CA GLU A 77 -27.70 10.00 -6.54
C GLU A 77 -26.56 10.13 -7.57
N GLU A 78 -25.42 10.68 -7.14
CA GLU A 78 -24.25 10.88 -8.00
C GLU A 78 -23.93 9.55 -8.66
N ASP A 79 -23.88 9.58 -10.00
CA ASP A 79 -23.55 8.44 -10.84
C ASP A 79 -22.32 7.74 -10.28
N ASN A 80 -22.55 6.54 -9.72
CA ASN A 80 -21.61 5.73 -8.96
C ASN A 80 -20.21 5.71 -9.61
N THR A 81 -20.15 5.77 -10.93
CA THR A 81 -18.96 5.77 -11.78
C THR A 81 -17.95 6.90 -11.49
N GLN A 82 -18.39 8.13 -11.16
CA GLN A 82 -17.48 9.28 -10.96
C GLN A 82 -16.69 9.23 -9.65
N LEU A 83 -17.27 8.69 -8.58
CA LEU A 83 -16.54 8.37 -7.36
C LEU A 83 -15.37 7.44 -7.72
N PHE A 84 -15.61 6.37 -8.50
CA PHE A 84 -14.61 5.36 -8.90
C PHE A 84 -13.45 5.90 -9.75
N GLU A 85 -13.70 6.78 -10.71
CA GLU A 85 -12.62 7.38 -11.53
C GLU A 85 -11.69 8.27 -10.69
N THR A 86 -12.23 8.88 -9.63
CA THR A 86 -11.48 9.76 -8.73
C THR A 86 -10.63 8.97 -7.72
N PHE A 87 -10.81 7.65 -7.60
CA PHE A 87 -10.12 6.80 -6.62
C PHE A 87 -8.71 6.35 -7.02
N GLY A 88 -8.24 6.60 -8.25
CA GLY A 88 -6.83 6.41 -8.61
C GLY A 88 -6.28 5.00 -8.31
N LEU A 89 -5.18 4.94 -7.56
CA LEU A 89 -4.52 3.71 -7.07
C LEU A 89 -5.47 2.82 -6.23
N ASN A 90 -6.56 3.39 -5.67
CA ASN A 90 -7.58 2.63 -4.94
C ASN A 90 -8.50 1.79 -5.82
N LEU A 91 -8.57 2.01 -7.15
CA LEU A 91 -9.37 1.15 -8.03
C LEU A 91 -8.86 -0.30 -8.00
N LYS A 92 -7.54 -0.48 -7.89
CA LYS A 92 -6.89 -1.80 -7.84
C LYS A 92 -7.09 -2.50 -6.52
N SER A 93 -6.95 -1.77 -5.39
CA SER A 93 -7.34 -2.32 -4.09
C SER A 93 -8.83 -2.65 -4.04
N TYR A 94 -9.68 -1.86 -4.70
CA TYR A 94 -11.11 -2.12 -4.77
C TYR A 94 -11.43 -3.43 -5.51
N CYS A 95 -10.80 -3.68 -6.67
CA CYS A 95 -10.98 -4.94 -7.38
C CYS A 95 -10.47 -6.13 -6.57
N LEU A 96 -9.34 -5.99 -5.87
CA LEU A 96 -8.89 -7.00 -4.90
C LEU A 96 -9.96 -7.22 -3.83
N LEU A 97 -10.51 -6.18 -3.21
CA LEU A 97 -11.52 -6.33 -2.14
C LEU A 97 -12.77 -7.06 -2.59
N LYS A 98 -13.28 -6.75 -3.79
CA LYS A 98 -14.44 -7.43 -4.36
C LYS A 98 -14.17 -8.92 -4.51
N GLU A 99 -13.07 -9.29 -5.15
CA GLU A 99 -12.74 -10.70 -5.40
C GLU A 99 -12.37 -11.43 -4.10
N ILE A 100 -11.76 -10.75 -3.11
CA ILE A 100 -11.47 -11.32 -1.79
C ILE A 100 -12.76 -11.64 -1.01
N GLN A 101 -13.80 -10.82 -1.15
CA GLN A 101 -15.08 -11.06 -0.49
C GLN A 101 -15.71 -12.38 -0.97
N GLU A 102 -15.64 -12.65 -2.28
CA GLU A 102 -16.18 -13.87 -2.89
C GLU A 102 -15.46 -15.14 -2.40
N THR A 103 -14.18 -15.04 -2.00
CA THR A 103 -13.46 -16.20 -1.43
C THR A 103 -13.82 -16.47 0.03
N GLY A 104 -14.53 -15.55 0.71
CA GLY A 104 -14.78 -15.60 2.15
C GLY A 104 -13.51 -15.42 3.00
N ASP A 105 -12.44 -14.89 2.41
CA ASP A 105 -11.24 -14.51 3.15
C ASP A 105 -11.44 -13.15 3.84
N ARG A 106 -10.62 -12.86 4.84
CA ARG A 106 -10.59 -11.55 5.48
C ARG A 106 -9.28 -10.85 5.20
N VAL A 107 -9.34 -9.52 5.16
CA VAL A 107 -8.23 -8.69 4.69
C VAL A 107 -7.86 -7.61 5.69
N VAL A 108 -6.55 -7.42 5.88
CA VAL A 108 -6.01 -6.25 6.58
C VAL A 108 -5.56 -5.22 5.55
N ILE A 109 -6.05 -3.99 5.64
CA ILE A 109 -5.60 -2.88 4.81
C ILE A 109 -4.71 -1.99 5.67
N VAL A 110 -3.47 -1.79 5.22
CA VAL A 110 -2.46 -1.01 5.91
C VAL A 110 -2.17 0.27 5.14
N SER A 111 -2.15 1.40 5.85
CA SER A 111 -1.68 2.67 5.32
C SER A 111 -0.87 3.44 6.36
N ASN A 112 0.06 4.28 5.90
CA ASN A 112 0.77 5.22 6.77
C ASN A 112 -0.04 6.50 7.05
N PHE A 113 -1.13 6.74 6.32
CA PHE A 113 -1.92 7.97 6.44
C PHE A 113 -3.33 7.70 6.96
N LYS A 114 -3.67 8.33 8.08
CA LYS A 114 -5.01 8.25 8.67
C LYS A 114 -6.12 8.73 7.71
N CYS A 115 -5.84 9.76 6.91
CA CYS A 115 -6.80 10.30 5.94
C CYS A 115 -7.14 9.29 4.84
N ILE A 116 -6.17 8.47 4.41
CA ILE A 116 -6.44 7.40 3.44
C ILE A 116 -7.37 6.36 4.05
N LEU A 117 -7.11 5.94 5.29
CA LEU A 117 -8.00 5.01 6.00
C LEU A 117 -9.43 5.57 6.13
N ASN A 118 -9.62 6.89 6.28
CA ASN A 118 -10.94 7.50 6.30
C ASN A 118 -11.67 7.33 4.96
N GLU A 119 -10.98 7.44 3.82
CA GLU A 119 -11.60 7.20 2.51
C GLU A 119 -11.95 5.72 2.31
N VAL A 120 -11.09 4.82 2.78
CA VAL A 120 -11.41 3.39 2.76
C VAL A 120 -12.65 3.11 3.61
N GLU A 121 -12.85 3.80 4.74
CA GLU A 121 -14.11 3.68 5.49
C GLU A 121 -15.34 4.18 4.72
N LYS A 122 -15.22 5.27 3.95
CA LYS A 122 -16.32 5.72 3.08
C LYS A 122 -16.65 4.65 2.03
N LEU A 123 -15.63 4.05 1.44
CA LEU A 123 -15.80 2.93 0.51
C LEU A 123 -16.48 1.73 1.19
N CYS A 124 -16.06 1.35 2.39
CA CYS A 124 -16.68 0.26 3.14
C CYS A 124 -18.17 0.53 3.38
N LYS A 125 -18.55 1.76 3.75
CA LYS A 125 -19.96 2.15 3.92
C LYS A 125 -20.75 2.01 2.62
N HIS A 126 -20.21 2.55 1.54
CA HIS A 126 -20.87 2.54 0.23
C HIS A 126 -21.05 1.12 -0.34
N ARG A 127 -20.11 0.21 -0.05
CA ARG A 127 -20.14 -1.19 -0.51
C ARG A 127 -20.71 -2.17 0.52
N GLU A 128 -21.24 -1.65 1.62
CA GLU A 128 -21.77 -2.45 2.74
C GLU A 128 -20.76 -3.48 3.28
N TYR A 129 -19.47 -3.20 3.15
CA TYR A 129 -18.44 -4.00 3.80
C TYR A 129 -18.48 -3.75 5.30
N THR A 130 -18.29 -4.79 6.08
CA THR A 130 -18.09 -4.72 7.53
C THR A 130 -16.61 -4.54 7.84
N TRP A 131 -16.26 -3.65 8.77
CA TRP A 131 -14.86 -3.40 9.10
C TRP A 131 -14.63 -3.10 10.57
N SER A 132 -13.41 -3.43 11.00
CA SER A 132 -12.80 -2.94 12.23
C SER A 132 -11.68 -1.97 11.89
N ARG A 133 -11.37 -1.03 12.79
CA ARG A 133 -10.30 -0.04 12.59
C ARG A 133 -9.45 0.12 13.84
N LEU A 134 -8.13 0.13 13.65
CA LEU A 134 -7.15 0.45 14.68
C LEU A 134 -6.13 1.46 14.13
N ASP A 135 -6.11 2.64 14.73
CA ASP A 135 -5.13 3.67 14.40
C ASP A 135 -4.61 4.39 15.66
N GLY A 136 -3.85 5.47 15.48
CA GLY A 136 -3.24 6.21 16.59
C GLY A 136 -4.23 6.88 17.53
N SER A 137 -5.50 7.03 17.14
CA SER A 137 -6.58 7.55 17.99
C SER A 137 -7.33 6.47 18.75
N THR A 138 -7.09 5.19 18.48
CA THR A 138 -7.68 4.09 19.25
C THR A 138 -7.02 4.01 20.63
N SER A 139 -7.82 4.20 21.68
CA SER A 139 -7.39 4.13 23.08
C SER A 139 -6.86 2.73 23.41
N SER A 140 -5.83 2.65 24.27
CA SER A 140 -5.08 1.42 24.54
C SER A 140 -5.96 0.27 25.05
N ASP A 141 -6.96 0.58 25.86
CA ASP A 141 -7.95 -0.35 26.42
C ASP A 141 -8.86 -0.99 25.37
N LYS A 142 -9.11 -0.30 24.26
CA LYS A 142 -9.98 -0.80 23.16
C LYS A 142 -9.25 -1.65 22.13
N ARG A 143 -7.92 -1.56 22.06
CA ARG A 143 -7.12 -2.22 21.01
C ARG A 143 -7.28 -3.74 21.03
N MET A 144 -7.08 -4.39 22.17
CA MET A 144 -7.19 -5.84 22.29
C MET A 144 -8.62 -6.36 22.06
N PRO A 145 -9.68 -5.73 22.60
CA PRO A 145 -11.05 -6.08 22.24
C PRO A 145 -11.33 -6.08 20.73
N ILE A 146 -10.90 -5.05 20.00
CA ILE A 146 -11.07 -4.96 18.54
C ILE A 146 -10.33 -6.11 17.83
N VAL A 147 -9.09 -6.36 18.22
CA VAL A 147 -8.27 -7.45 17.66
C VAL A 147 -8.90 -8.82 17.93
N ASN A 148 -9.36 -9.07 19.15
CA ASN A 148 -9.99 -10.34 19.53
C ASN A 148 -11.31 -10.56 18.77
N ALA A 149 -12.12 -9.49 18.62
CA ALA A 149 -13.35 -9.54 17.85
C ALA A 149 -13.08 -9.85 16.37
N PHE A 150 -12.04 -9.27 15.78
CA PHE A 150 -11.63 -9.57 14.41
C PHE A 150 -11.08 -11.01 14.28
N ASN A 151 -10.24 -11.48 15.19
CA ASN A 151 -9.67 -12.83 15.09
C ASN A 151 -10.69 -13.96 15.34
N SER A 152 -11.83 -13.65 15.97
CA SER A 152 -12.90 -14.61 16.19
C SER A 152 -13.35 -15.26 14.87
N PRO A 153 -13.51 -16.60 14.81
CA PRO A 153 -14.13 -17.27 13.67
C PRO A 153 -15.58 -16.84 13.42
N LYS A 154 -16.23 -16.25 14.43
CA LYS A 154 -17.60 -15.71 14.35
C LYS A 154 -17.64 -14.22 14.00
N SER A 155 -16.48 -13.60 13.75
CA SER A 155 -16.47 -12.19 13.38
C SER A 155 -17.26 -11.98 12.10
N LYS A 156 -18.02 -10.89 12.06
CA LYS A 156 -18.68 -10.44 10.84
C LYS A 156 -17.80 -9.49 10.05
N ASP A 157 -16.70 -9.01 10.62
CA ASP A 157 -15.85 -8.00 10.00
C ASP A 157 -15.05 -8.63 8.86
N PHE A 158 -15.23 -8.08 7.67
CA PHE A 158 -14.51 -8.46 6.45
C PHE A 158 -13.12 -7.80 6.40
N ILE A 159 -13.06 -6.51 6.75
CA ILE A 159 -11.87 -5.66 6.61
C ILE A 159 -11.34 -5.24 7.98
N PHE A 160 -10.01 -5.24 8.15
CA PHE A 160 -9.34 -4.57 9.26
C PHE A 160 -8.48 -3.41 8.76
N LEU A 161 -8.86 -2.18 9.08
CA LEU A 161 -8.12 -0.97 8.74
C LEU A 161 -7.06 -0.70 9.81
N LEU A 162 -5.80 -0.67 9.39
CA LEU A 162 -4.67 -0.56 10.31
C LEU A 162 -3.74 0.57 9.87
N SER A 163 -3.50 1.54 10.75
CA SER A 163 -2.38 2.44 10.51
C SER A 163 -1.06 1.73 10.84
N SER A 164 -0.09 1.79 9.92
CA SER A 164 1.19 1.06 10.05
C SER A 164 1.85 1.29 11.42
N LYS A 165 1.83 2.55 11.87
CA LYS A 165 2.44 3.03 13.13
C LYS A 165 1.62 2.77 14.40
N ALA A 166 0.34 2.38 14.32
CA ALA A 166 -0.46 2.15 15.53
C ALA A 166 -0.18 0.81 16.23
N GLY A 167 0.57 -0.10 15.61
CA GLY A 167 0.73 -1.47 16.10
C GLY A 167 2.06 -1.79 16.79
N GLY A 168 2.68 -0.83 17.48
CA GLY A 168 3.84 -1.07 18.36
C GLY A 168 3.61 -2.05 19.52
N CYS A 169 2.42 -2.66 19.63
CA CYS A 169 2.02 -3.56 20.70
C CYS A 169 2.15 -5.06 20.36
N GLY A 170 2.79 -5.45 19.25
CA GLY A 170 2.90 -6.86 18.88
C GLY A 170 1.55 -7.49 18.51
N LEU A 171 0.70 -6.73 17.81
CA LEU A 171 -0.65 -7.14 17.44
C LEU A 171 -0.65 -8.42 16.59
N ASN A 172 -1.59 -9.32 16.86
CA ASN A 172 -1.82 -10.54 16.10
C ASN A 172 -3.14 -10.44 15.33
N LEU A 173 -3.12 -10.50 14.00
CA LEU A 173 -4.27 -10.33 13.10
C LEU A 173 -4.49 -11.57 12.21
N ILE A 174 -4.23 -12.75 12.76
CA ILE A 174 -4.40 -14.07 12.10
C ILE A 174 -5.84 -14.40 11.68
N GLY A 175 -6.82 -13.58 12.06
CA GLY A 175 -8.18 -13.65 11.53
C GLY A 175 -8.25 -13.39 10.02
N ALA A 176 -7.32 -12.60 9.51
CA ALA A 176 -7.12 -12.37 8.08
C ALA A 176 -6.05 -13.29 7.53
N ASN A 177 -6.12 -13.58 6.24
CA ASN A 177 -5.08 -14.25 5.48
C ASN A 177 -4.67 -13.46 4.24
N ARG A 178 -5.21 -12.25 4.08
CA ARG A 178 -4.82 -11.31 3.04
C ARG A 178 -4.42 -9.98 3.65
N LEU A 179 -3.41 -9.34 3.08
CA LEU A 179 -2.94 -8.03 3.52
C LEU A 179 -2.69 -7.14 2.31
N ILE A 180 -3.27 -5.94 2.29
CA ILE A 180 -3.05 -4.91 1.27
C ILE A 180 -2.31 -3.75 1.90
N MET A 181 -1.11 -3.44 1.39
CA MET A 181 -0.33 -2.26 1.77
C MET A 181 -0.55 -1.19 0.70
N LEU A 182 -1.27 -0.13 1.07
CA LEU A 182 -1.65 0.94 0.14
C LEU A 182 -0.50 1.88 -0.19
N ASP A 183 0.46 2.04 0.73
CA ASP A 183 1.58 2.96 0.53
C ASP A 183 2.85 2.49 1.29
N PRO A 184 4.03 2.58 0.67
CA PRO A 184 5.28 2.11 1.29
C PRO A 184 5.80 3.07 2.37
N ASP A 185 6.31 2.54 3.48
CA ASP A 185 7.01 3.34 4.50
C ASP A 185 8.49 3.61 4.10
N TRP A 186 9.08 4.68 4.63
CA TRP A 186 10.50 4.98 4.37
C TRP A 186 11.46 3.98 5.04
N ASN A 187 11.00 3.33 6.11
CA ASN A 187 11.72 2.30 6.82
C ASN A 187 11.12 0.92 6.49
N PRO A 188 11.84 0.03 5.77
CA PRO A 188 11.33 -1.30 5.43
C PRO A 188 10.93 -2.11 6.67
N SER A 189 11.57 -1.89 7.82
CA SER A 189 11.23 -2.58 9.07
C SER A 189 9.78 -2.31 9.51
N ASN A 190 9.22 -1.14 9.19
CA ASN A 190 7.82 -0.85 9.50
C ASN A 190 6.86 -1.67 8.63
N ASP A 191 7.18 -1.82 7.34
CA ASP A 191 6.43 -2.64 6.39
C ASP A 191 6.50 -4.13 6.79
N GLU A 192 7.70 -4.63 7.10
CA GLU A 192 7.93 -6.00 7.58
C GLU A 192 7.16 -6.29 8.87
N GLN A 193 7.14 -5.35 9.81
CA GLN A 193 6.36 -5.47 11.03
C GLN A 193 4.85 -5.52 10.77
N ALA A 194 4.34 -4.81 9.76
CA ALA A 194 2.93 -4.87 9.40
C ALA A 194 2.57 -6.24 8.79
N MET A 195 3.40 -6.75 7.89
CA MET A 195 3.27 -8.09 7.29
C MET A 195 3.27 -9.20 8.36
N ALA A 196 4.16 -9.10 9.34
CA ALA A 196 4.29 -10.05 10.45
C ALA A 196 3.11 -10.04 11.45
N ARG A 197 2.07 -9.22 11.24
CA ARG A 197 0.81 -9.25 12.02
C ARG A 197 -0.16 -10.29 11.48
N VAL A 198 -0.11 -10.60 10.20
CA VAL A 198 -1.01 -11.57 9.52
C VAL A 198 -0.33 -12.91 9.33
N TRP A 199 0.95 -12.91 8.94
CA TRP A 199 1.77 -14.11 8.87
C TRP A 199 2.52 -14.33 10.19
N ARG A 200 1.78 -14.88 11.17
CA ARG A 200 2.21 -15.08 12.55
C ARG A 200 1.66 -16.40 13.09
N ASP A 201 2.23 -16.85 14.21
CA ASP A 201 1.76 -18.05 14.91
C ASP A 201 0.25 -18.03 15.16
N GLY A 202 -0.39 -19.17 14.89
CA GLY A 202 -1.84 -19.35 14.87
C GLY A 202 -2.49 -19.13 13.49
N GLN A 203 -1.78 -18.66 12.47
CA GLN A 203 -2.27 -18.61 11.09
C GLN A 203 -2.51 -20.03 10.55
N LYS A 204 -3.65 -20.24 9.88
CA LYS A 204 -4.05 -21.54 9.34
C LYS A 204 -4.26 -21.55 7.82
N LYS A 205 -4.38 -20.38 7.21
CA LYS A 205 -4.57 -20.21 5.77
C LYS A 205 -3.29 -19.69 5.12
N ASN A 206 -3.13 -19.98 3.84
CA ASN A 206 -2.09 -19.35 3.02
C ASN A 206 -2.25 -17.83 3.07
N VAL A 207 -1.14 -17.13 3.23
CA VAL A 207 -1.14 -15.67 3.36
C VAL A 207 -0.74 -15.01 2.07
N PHE A 208 -1.54 -14.06 1.60
CA PHE A 208 -1.26 -13.23 0.43
C PHE A 208 -1.03 -11.79 0.85
N ILE A 209 0.12 -11.22 0.48
CA ILE A 209 0.49 -9.85 0.79
C ILE A 209 0.63 -9.08 -0.51
N TYR A 210 -0.20 -8.05 -0.69
CA TYR A 210 -0.16 -7.15 -1.82
C TYR A 210 0.47 -5.82 -1.43
N ARG A 211 1.56 -5.45 -2.09
CA ARG A 211 2.23 -4.16 -1.91
C ARG A 211 1.98 -3.31 -3.14
N LEU A 212 1.15 -2.28 -3.01
CA LEU A 212 0.80 -1.41 -4.12
C LEU A 212 1.86 -0.30 -4.24
N ILE A 213 2.45 -0.13 -5.43
CA ILE A 213 3.52 0.83 -5.68
C ILE A 213 3.21 1.61 -6.97
N GLY A 214 3.15 2.94 -6.93
CA GLY A 214 2.97 3.75 -8.14
C GLY A 214 4.17 3.70 -9.10
N CYS A 215 3.97 3.24 -10.33
CA CYS A 215 4.99 3.14 -11.40
C CYS A 215 5.61 4.49 -11.77
N GLY A 216 6.94 4.58 -11.83
CA GLY A 216 7.65 5.79 -12.26
C GLY A 216 7.53 6.96 -11.26
N THR A 217 6.91 6.73 -10.10
CA THR A 217 6.60 7.76 -9.11
C THR A 217 7.56 7.75 -7.91
N ILE A 218 7.36 8.71 -7.01
CA ILE A 218 8.06 8.77 -5.72
C ILE A 218 7.90 7.49 -4.88
N GLU A 219 6.78 6.78 -4.97
CA GLU A 219 6.59 5.52 -4.24
C GLU A 219 7.55 4.43 -4.72
N GLU A 220 7.75 4.33 -6.04
CA GLU A 220 8.74 3.41 -6.61
C GLU A 220 10.16 3.77 -6.14
N LYS A 221 10.51 5.06 -6.06
CA LYS A 221 11.82 5.50 -5.51
C LYS A 221 11.99 5.17 -4.03
N ILE A 222 10.93 5.29 -3.23
CA ILE A 222 10.93 4.87 -1.82
C ILE A 222 11.15 3.36 -1.73
N PHE A 223 10.45 2.59 -2.55
CA PHE A 223 10.55 1.14 -2.60
C PHE A 223 11.94 0.66 -3.04
N GLN A 224 12.55 1.28 -4.06
CA GLN A 224 13.94 1.02 -4.46
C GLN A 224 14.92 1.20 -3.29
N ARG A 225 14.73 2.25 -2.49
CA ARG A 225 15.54 2.49 -1.29
C ARG A 225 15.29 1.47 -0.20
N GLN A 226 14.06 0.98 -0.03
CA GLN A 226 13.78 -0.13 0.87
C GLN A 226 14.55 -1.38 0.45
N ILE A 227 14.52 -1.77 -0.83
CA ILE A 227 15.25 -2.94 -1.35
C ILE A 227 16.74 -2.83 -1.03
N VAL A 228 17.35 -1.67 -1.34
CA VAL A 228 18.77 -1.42 -1.05
C VAL A 228 19.04 -1.51 0.45
N LYS A 229 18.23 -0.88 1.31
CA LYS A 229 18.40 -0.94 2.76
C LYS A 229 18.26 -2.36 3.33
N THR A 230 17.27 -3.13 2.86
CA THR A 230 17.09 -4.53 3.28
C THR A 230 18.20 -5.44 2.78
N GLY A 231 18.75 -5.17 1.59
CA GLY A 231 19.95 -5.84 1.08
C GLY A 231 21.21 -5.51 1.90
N LEU A 232 21.39 -4.22 2.24
CA LEU A 232 22.52 -3.74 3.02
C LEU A 232 22.45 -4.12 4.51
N SER A 233 21.26 -4.18 5.12
CA SER A 233 21.09 -4.60 6.51
C SER A 233 21.41 -6.09 6.70
N LYS A 234 21.19 -6.92 5.67
CA LYS A 234 21.68 -8.30 5.62
C LYS A 234 23.21 -8.39 5.58
N SER A 235 23.89 -7.33 5.12
CA SER A 235 25.37 -7.28 5.05
C SER A 235 26.04 -6.53 6.20
N THR A 236 25.36 -5.62 6.91
CA THR A 236 25.93 -4.82 8.02
C THR A 236 24.83 -4.23 8.91
N LEU A 237 24.96 -4.40 10.24
CA LEU A 237 24.13 -3.76 11.26
C LEU A 237 24.61 -2.33 11.52
N ASP A 238 24.01 -1.33 10.88
CA ASP A 238 24.19 0.06 11.29
C ASP A 238 22.91 0.88 11.07
N GLU A 239 21.98 0.78 12.03
CA GLU A 239 20.83 1.68 12.13
C GLU A 239 21.25 2.97 12.84
N LYS A 240 21.79 3.93 12.07
CA LYS A 240 21.76 5.33 12.50
C LYS A 240 20.60 6.03 11.80
N SER A 241 19.55 6.29 12.59
CA SER A 241 18.45 7.20 12.27
C SER A 241 18.97 8.63 12.11
N THR A 242 19.54 8.92 10.96
CA THR A 242 19.78 10.30 10.59
C THR A 242 18.47 10.89 10.10
N LYS A 243 18.01 11.98 10.72
CA LYS A 243 17.24 13.00 10.03
C LYS A 243 18.07 13.41 8.82
N ALA A 244 17.93 12.68 7.71
CA ALA A 244 18.67 12.94 6.50
C ALA A 244 18.14 14.28 5.99
N GLN A 245 18.95 15.33 6.12
CA GLN A 245 18.78 16.47 5.23
C GLN A 245 18.87 15.89 3.81
N PHE A 246 17.77 16.00 3.06
CA PHE A 246 17.77 15.56 1.69
C PHE A 246 18.73 16.46 0.91
N SER A 247 19.79 15.89 0.35
CA SER A 247 20.64 16.64 -0.58
C SER A 247 19.83 17.04 -1.81
N SER A 248 20.23 18.12 -2.48
CA SER A 248 19.60 18.54 -3.74
C SER A 248 19.63 17.43 -4.81
N SER A 249 20.73 16.66 -4.88
CA SER A 249 20.85 15.49 -5.76
C SER A 249 19.82 14.40 -5.41
N MET A 250 19.63 14.12 -4.11
CA MET A 250 18.67 13.14 -3.62
C MET A 250 17.23 13.56 -3.91
N LEU A 251 16.91 14.86 -3.77
CA LEU A 251 15.59 15.41 -4.12
C LEU A 251 15.35 15.36 -5.64
N LYS A 252 16.36 15.67 -6.45
CA LYS A 252 16.27 15.60 -7.91
C LYS A 252 15.92 14.20 -8.40
N GLU A 253 16.53 13.18 -7.80
CA GLU A 253 16.23 11.78 -8.09
C GLU A 253 14.82 11.40 -7.59
N LEU A 254 14.48 11.81 -6.37
CA LEU A 254 13.22 11.43 -5.72
C LEU A 254 11.98 12.02 -6.42
N PHE A 255 12.09 13.24 -6.96
CA PHE A 255 11.02 13.91 -7.70
C PHE A 255 11.10 13.69 -9.21
N LYS A 256 12.04 12.87 -9.70
CA LYS A 256 12.05 12.48 -11.11
C LYS A 256 10.83 11.60 -11.39
N TYR A 257 9.96 12.08 -12.25
CA TYR A 257 8.87 11.29 -12.82
C TYR A 257 9.31 10.68 -14.16
N ASP A 258 9.03 9.41 -14.36
CA ASP A 258 9.25 8.70 -15.62
C ASP A 258 7.88 8.25 -16.16
N SER A 259 7.34 8.99 -17.15
CA SER A 259 6.02 8.71 -17.71
C SER A 259 5.99 7.49 -18.63
N ASP A 260 7.14 7.13 -19.19
CA ASP A 260 7.21 6.16 -20.29
C ASP A 260 7.58 4.75 -19.78
N SER A 261 7.93 4.64 -18.49
CA SER A 261 8.37 3.39 -17.88
C SER A 261 7.29 2.73 -17.03
N ASN A 262 6.91 1.51 -17.41
CA ASN A 262 6.01 0.65 -16.64
C ASN A 262 6.58 0.26 -15.26
N CYS A 263 7.90 0.07 -15.14
CA CYS A 263 8.61 -0.18 -13.88
C CYS A 263 10.09 0.16 -14.07
N THR A 264 10.65 1.00 -13.19
CA THR A 264 12.08 1.33 -13.19
C THR A 264 12.90 0.47 -12.22
N THR A 265 12.22 -0.33 -11.38
CA THR A 265 12.84 -1.15 -10.32
C THR A 265 13.25 -2.52 -10.80
N TYR A 266 12.36 -3.20 -11.53
CA TYR A 266 12.54 -4.56 -12.00
C TYR A 266 12.38 -4.63 -13.51
N LYS A 267 12.99 -5.64 -14.11
CA LYS A 267 12.75 -6.01 -15.51
C LYS A 267 11.72 -7.15 -15.55
N PRO A 268 10.91 -7.25 -16.62
CA PRO A 268 10.04 -8.41 -16.84
C PRO A 268 10.83 -9.71 -16.78
N GLU A 269 10.51 -10.56 -15.81
CA GLU A 269 10.91 -11.96 -15.80
C GLU A 269 9.79 -12.79 -16.46
N GLU A 270 10.14 -13.90 -17.10
CA GLU A 270 9.27 -14.59 -18.05
C GLU A 270 7.97 -15.18 -17.45
N ASN A 271 7.83 -15.31 -16.12
CA ASN A 271 6.69 -16.03 -15.54
C ASN A 271 6.09 -15.47 -14.23
N ASP A 272 6.42 -14.26 -13.77
CA ASP A 272 5.82 -13.74 -12.52
C ASP A 272 4.28 -13.66 -12.62
N ILE A 273 3.74 -13.23 -13.77
CA ILE A 273 2.29 -13.20 -14.01
C ILE A 273 1.66 -14.60 -13.98
N GLY A 274 2.29 -15.59 -14.62
CA GLY A 274 1.77 -16.95 -14.64
C GLY A 274 1.72 -17.56 -13.24
N VAL A 275 2.78 -17.35 -12.44
CA VAL A 275 2.85 -17.81 -11.05
C VAL A 275 1.77 -17.14 -10.17
N ALA A 276 1.51 -15.83 -10.35
CA ALA A 276 0.42 -15.14 -9.65
C ALA A 276 -0.93 -15.76 -9.96
N LYS A 277 -1.23 -15.96 -11.26
CA LYS A 277 -2.52 -16.50 -11.70
C LYS A 277 -2.76 -17.93 -11.20
N GLU A 278 -1.71 -18.74 -11.17
CA GLU A 278 -1.79 -20.13 -10.68
C GLU A 278 -2.05 -20.19 -9.17
N LYS A 279 -1.34 -19.37 -8.38
CA LYS A 279 -1.30 -19.52 -6.92
C LYS A 279 -2.24 -18.60 -6.16
N ASP A 280 -2.72 -17.51 -6.76
CA ASP A 280 -3.65 -16.58 -6.14
C ASP A 280 -4.89 -16.35 -7.03
N PRO A 281 -6.02 -17.04 -6.76
CA PRO A 281 -7.23 -16.91 -7.58
C PRO A 281 -7.82 -15.50 -7.58
N VAL A 282 -7.64 -14.74 -6.49
CA VAL A 282 -8.08 -13.34 -6.41
C VAL A 282 -7.30 -12.50 -7.41
N LEU A 283 -5.98 -12.59 -7.36
CA LEU A 283 -5.13 -11.81 -8.27
C LEU A 283 -5.29 -12.27 -9.72
N SER A 284 -5.58 -13.55 -9.97
CA SER A 284 -5.88 -14.02 -11.32
C SER A 284 -7.01 -13.24 -11.96
N VAL A 285 -8.15 -13.13 -11.27
CA VAL A 285 -9.32 -12.40 -11.77
C VAL A 285 -9.01 -10.91 -11.96
N VAL A 286 -8.24 -10.31 -11.05
CA VAL A 286 -7.83 -8.90 -11.15
C VAL A 286 -6.90 -8.66 -12.34
N LEU A 287 -5.96 -9.56 -12.60
CA LEU A 287 -5.02 -9.46 -13.74
C LEU A 287 -5.68 -9.72 -15.10
N ASP A 288 -6.80 -10.42 -15.13
CA ASP A 288 -7.59 -10.65 -16.36
C ASP A 288 -8.55 -9.48 -16.67
N ASN A 289 -8.69 -8.51 -15.77
CA ASN A 289 -9.55 -7.36 -15.99
C ASN A 289 -8.82 -6.24 -16.75
N GLU A 290 -9.14 -6.09 -18.03
CA GLU A 290 -8.52 -5.11 -18.94
C GLU A 290 -8.71 -3.63 -18.50
N ASN A 291 -9.71 -3.34 -17.67
CA ASN A 291 -9.92 -1.99 -17.13
C ASN A 291 -8.94 -1.63 -16.02
N ILE A 292 -8.13 -2.60 -15.55
CA ILE A 292 -7.20 -2.41 -14.46
C ILE A 292 -5.77 -2.34 -15.03
N ASN A 293 -5.22 -1.13 -15.04
CA ASN A 293 -3.85 -0.93 -15.48
C ASN A 293 -2.84 -1.43 -14.42
N ILE A 294 -2.42 -2.69 -14.49
CA ILE A 294 -1.29 -3.26 -13.72
C ILE A 294 -0.13 -3.50 -14.70
N PRO A 295 0.78 -2.53 -14.89
CA PRO A 295 1.87 -2.67 -15.85
C PRO A 295 2.85 -3.78 -15.49
N PHE A 296 3.00 -4.07 -14.20
CA PHE A 296 4.03 -4.98 -13.73
C PHE A 296 3.69 -5.57 -12.36
N ILE A 297 4.10 -6.81 -12.13
CA ILE A 297 4.10 -7.42 -10.80
C ILE A 297 5.44 -8.08 -10.54
N LYS A 298 5.87 -8.09 -9.27
CA LYS A 298 6.97 -8.95 -8.80
C LYS A 298 6.45 -9.88 -7.73
N ILE A 299 6.77 -11.17 -7.84
CA ILE A 299 6.41 -12.15 -6.81
C ILE A 299 7.66 -12.55 -6.03
N THR A 300 7.48 -12.68 -4.72
CA THR A 300 8.40 -13.38 -3.83
C THR A 300 7.62 -14.46 -3.09
N LEU A 301 7.99 -15.71 -3.34
CA LEU A 301 7.44 -16.86 -2.65
C LEU A 301 8.33 -17.17 -1.44
N ASP A 302 7.76 -17.14 -0.24
CA ASP A 302 8.37 -17.77 0.94
C ASP A 302 7.88 -19.22 0.95
N THR A 303 8.18 -19.95 -0.12
CA THR A 303 7.97 -21.40 -0.22
C THR A 303 9.31 -22.06 0.07
N GLU A 304 9.54 -22.43 1.33
CA GLU A 304 10.34 -23.63 1.53
C GLU A 304 9.45 -24.79 1.06
N GLU A 305 9.59 -25.16 -0.21
CA GLU A 305 9.18 -26.48 -0.66
C GLU A 305 9.90 -27.48 0.25
N LYS A 306 9.13 -28.17 1.08
CA LYS A 306 9.64 -29.26 1.91
C LYS A 306 10.31 -30.28 0.98
N PRO A 307 11.56 -30.70 1.24
CA PRO A 307 12.12 -31.88 0.60
C PRO A 307 11.33 -33.14 0.96
#